data_AF-A0AAP0N968-F1
#
_entry.id   AF-A0AAP0N968-F1
#
_cell.length_a   1.000
_cell.length_b   1.000
_cell.length_c   1.000
_cell.angle_alpha   90.00
_cell.angle_beta   90.00
_cell.angle_gamma   90.00
#
_symmetry.space_group_name_H-M   'P 1'
#
loop_
_entity.id
_entity.type
_entity.pdbx_description
1 polymer ?
#
loop_
_entity_poly.entity_id
_entity_poly.type
_entity_poly.pdbx_seq_one_letter_code
_entity_poly.pdbx_strand_id
1 'polypeptide(L)'
;MVLIFEIYVPRHCVAPAKPRHCKVGNALTDDLHDHLGVFQFMWSAGMISDQTYKLLNLLCGFQSFIHSSGPCDKILDIASEEHGNIDLYSIFTPSCIASFGLSNQLLKRMRVSLTSSTIYVVGN
;
A
#
# COMPACT_ATOMS: atom_id res chain seq x y z
N MET A 1 -3.80 -0.08 -5.22
CA MET A 1 -3.33 -0.66 -3.94
C MET A 1 -1.81 -0.83 -3.99
N VAL A 2 -1.06 0.25 -3.81
CA VAL A 2 0.42 0.24 -3.86
C VAL A 2 0.90 0.92 -2.58
N LEU A 3 1.03 0.15 -1.50
CA LEU A 3 1.51 0.64 -0.21
C LEU A 3 3.02 0.54 -0.17
N ILE A 4 3.68 1.34 -1.00
CA ILE A 4 5.16 1.51 -1.04
C ILE A 4 5.51 2.99 -1.07
N PHE A 5 4.57 3.88 -0.78
CA PHE A 5 4.79 5.29 -1.07
C PHE A 5 5.82 5.99 -0.19
N GLU A 6 6.39 5.34 0.83
CA GLU A 6 7.57 5.89 1.50
C GLU A 6 8.53 4.78 1.92
N ILE A 7 9.30 4.22 0.98
CA ILE A 7 10.63 3.69 1.32
C ILE A 7 11.49 4.89 1.73
N TYR A 8 11.30 5.38 2.95
CA TYR A 8 12.18 6.40 3.52
C TYR A 8 13.52 5.74 3.86
N VAL A 9 14.43 5.66 2.89
CA VAL A 9 15.84 5.41 3.18
C VAL A 9 16.45 6.75 3.59
N PRO A 10 16.83 6.94 4.87
CA PRO A 10 17.42 8.21 5.30
C PRO A 10 18.66 8.50 4.45
N ARG A 11 18.86 9.74 3.97
CA ARG A 11 20.06 10.13 3.18
C ARG A 11 21.39 9.78 3.87
N HIS A 12 21.38 9.64 5.19
CA HIS A 12 22.52 9.20 5.98
C HIS A 12 22.93 7.73 5.75
N CYS A 13 22.07 6.92 5.13
CA CYS A 13 22.31 5.50 4.81
C CYS A 13 22.99 5.25 3.47
N VAL A 14 22.90 6.20 2.53
CA VAL A 14 23.46 6.06 1.17
C VAL A 14 24.79 6.80 1.03
N ALA A 15 25.48 7.07 2.15
CA ALA A 15 26.74 7.81 2.12
C ALA A 15 27.91 6.90 1.68
N PRO A 16 28.63 7.23 0.58
CA PRO A 16 29.57 6.32 -0.08
C PRO A 16 30.89 6.06 0.66
N ALA A 17 31.09 6.61 1.85
CA ALA A 17 32.42 6.66 2.47
C ALA A 17 32.58 5.90 3.81
N LYS A 18 31.51 5.41 4.44
CA LYS A 18 31.61 4.58 5.67
C LYS A 18 30.39 3.64 5.80
N PRO A 19 30.58 2.35 6.13
CA PRO A 19 29.45 1.48 6.47
C PRO A 19 28.78 2.04 7.73
N ARG A 20 27.52 2.48 7.59
CA ARG A 20 26.67 2.87 8.71
C ARG A 20 25.64 1.78 8.94
N HIS A 21 25.37 1.46 10.20
CA HIS A 21 24.21 0.64 10.53
C HIS A 21 22.93 1.43 10.22
N CYS A 22 22.16 0.92 9.28
CA CYS A 22 20.89 1.52 8.85
C CYS A 22 19.74 0.70 9.39
N LYS A 23 18.91 1.34 10.20
CA LYS A 23 17.65 0.76 10.65
C LYS A 23 16.59 1.14 9.62
N VAL A 24 15.92 0.13 9.11
CA VAL A 24 14.82 0.27 8.16
C VAL A 24 13.63 -0.45 8.78
N GLY A 25 12.48 0.22 8.84
CA GLY A 25 11.24 -0.34 9.38
C GLY A 25 10.22 -0.50 8.26
N ASN A 26 9.63 -1.69 8.16
CA ASN A 26 8.55 -2.04 7.23
C ASN A 26 8.77 -1.55 5.78
N ALA A 27 10.01 -1.62 5.29
CA ALA A 27 10.33 -1.24 3.92
C ALA A 27 10.32 -2.44 3.00
N LEU A 28 10.12 -2.18 1.71
CA LEU A 28 10.46 -3.15 0.70
C LEU A 28 11.96 -3.44 0.70
N THR A 29 12.29 -4.72 0.65
CA THR A 29 13.65 -5.23 0.55
C THR A 29 13.87 -5.93 -0.79
N ASP A 30 12.90 -6.74 -1.22
CA ASP A 30 12.96 -7.56 -2.42
C ASP A 30 11.55 -7.87 -2.92
N ASP A 31 11.27 -7.59 -4.19
CA ASP A 31 9.94 -7.69 -4.77
C ASP A 31 9.33 -9.10 -4.62
N LEU A 32 10.12 -10.18 -4.72
CA LEU A 32 9.62 -11.55 -4.62
C LEU A 32 9.18 -11.91 -3.20
N HIS A 33 10.06 -11.75 -2.23
CA HIS A 33 9.79 -12.11 -0.83
C HIS A 33 8.75 -11.20 -0.21
N ASP A 34 8.76 -9.90 -0.57
CA ASP A 34 7.75 -8.97 -0.10
C ASP A 34 6.37 -9.31 -0.67
N HIS A 35 6.24 -9.71 -1.95
CA HIS A 35 4.96 -10.16 -2.49
C HIS A 35 4.46 -11.44 -1.79
N LEU A 36 5.30 -12.46 -1.71
CA LEU A 36 4.94 -13.73 -1.06
C LEU A 36 4.52 -13.49 0.41
N GLY A 37 5.27 -12.66 1.12
CA GLY A 37 5.01 -12.32 2.52
C GLY A 37 3.71 -11.55 2.70
N VAL A 38 3.46 -10.52 1.88
CA VAL A 38 2.22 -9.74 1.93
C VAL A 38 1.00 -10.61 1.62
N PHE A 39 1.05 -11.43 0.56
CA PHE A 39 -0.08 -12.28 0.19
C PHE A 39 -0.35 -13.36 1.25
N GLN A 40 0.70 -13.94 1.83
CA GLN A 40 0.56 -14.91 2.92
C GLN A 40 -0.04 -14.25 4.17
N PHE A 41 0.41 -13.04 4.52
CA PHE A 41 -0.15 -12.27 5.62
C PHE A 41 -1.65 -12.00 5.40
N MET A 42 -2.02 -11.47 4.23
CA MET A 42 -3.42 -11.16 3.90
C MET A 42 -4.32 -12.40 3.98
N TRP A 43 -3.84 -13.54 3.46
CA TRP A 43 -4.56 -14.80 3.51
C TRP A 43 -4.72 -15.32 4.95
N SER A 44 -3.63 -15.34 5.72
CA SER A 44 -3.66 -15.82 7.12
C SER A 44 -4.47 -14.92 8.05
N ALA A 45 -4.61 -13.64 7.72
CA ALA A 45 -5.47 -12.68 8.42
C ALA A 45 -6.94 -12.77 7.98
N GLY A 46 -7.28 -13.63 7.02
CA GLY A 46 -8.64 -13.81 6.52
C GLY A 46 -9.16 -12.65 5.67
N MET A 47 -8.26 -11.84 5.09
CA MET A 47 -8.62 -10.68 4.28
C MET A 47 -8.90 -11.03 2.81
N ILE A 48 -8.37 -12.16 2.33
CA ILE A 48 -8.52 -12.63 0.95
C ILE A 48 -8.89 -14.11 0.90
N SER A 49 -9.54 -14.53 -0.19
CA SER A 49 -9.92 -15.92 -0.40
C SER A 49 -8.74 -16.80 -0.84
N ASP A 50 -8.85 -18.12 -0.63
CA ASP A 50 -7.87 -19.11 -1.11
C ASP A 50 -7.61 -19.02 -2.62
N GLN A 51 -8.65 -18.69 -3.39
CA GLN A 51 -8.57 -18.55 -4.84
C GLN A 51 -7.75 -17.31 -5.20
N THR A 52 -8.04 -16.17 -4.56
CA THR A 52 -7.31 -14.92 -4.74
C THR A 52 -5.85 -15.08 -4.32
N TYR A 53 -5.57 -15.72 -3.19
CA TYR A 53 -4.21 -16.01 -2.74
C TYR A 53 -3.41 -16.82 -3.78
N LYS A 54 -3.99 -17.89 -4.35
CA LYS A 54 -3.31 -18.69 -5.39
C LYS A 54 -3.02 -17.88 -6.65
N LEU A 55 -3.98 -17.07 -7.10
CA LEU A 55 -3.83 -16.25 -8.29
C LEU A 55 -2.81 -15.11 -8.09
N LEU A 56 -2.78 -14.49 -6.92
CA LEU A 56 -1.79 -13.47 -6.57
C LEU A 56 -0.37 -14.03 -6.63
N ASN A 57 -0.12 -15.19 -6.01
CA ASN A 57 1.20 -15.81 -6.07
C ASN A 57 1.62 -16.19 -7.49
N LEU A 58 0.67 -16.63 -8.33
CA LEU A 58 0.94 -17.02 -9.71
C LEU A 58 1.22 -15.81 -10.62
N LEU A 59 0.43 -14.75 -10.51
CA LEU A 59 0.43 -13.61 -11.44
C LEU A 59 1.38 -12.49 -10.99
N CYS A 60 1.53 -12.29 -9.68
CA CYS A 60 2.27 -11.18 -9.09
C CYS A 60 3.57 -11.59 -8.39
N GLY A 61 3.76 -12.87 -8.03
CA GLY A 61 4.89 -13.29 -7.20
C GLY A 61 6.28 -12.93 -7.75
N PHE A 62 6.44 -12.85 -9.07
CA PHE A 62 7.70 -12.46 -9.73
C PHE A 62 7.65 -11.08 -10.39
N GLN A 63 6.61 -10.29 -10.11
CA GLN A 63 6.44 -8.96 -10.66
C GLN A 63 7.09 -7.92 -9.76
N SER A 64 7.45 -6.79 -10.34
CA SER A 64 7.85 -5.64 -9.54
C SER A 64 6.63 -4.98 -8.92
N PHE A 65 6.75 -4.49 -7.70
CA PHE A 65 5.69 -3.70 -7.09
C PHE A 65 5.51 -2.33 -7.74
N ILE A 66 6.56 -1.75 -8.34
CA ILE A 66 6.50 -0.44 -8.99
C ILE A 66 5.95 -0.57 -10.41
N HIS A 67 6.30 -1.67 -11.08
CA HIS A 67 5.96 -1.94 -12.47
C HIS A 67 5.32 -3.32 -12.59
N SER A 68 4.09 -3.43 -12.12
CA SER A 68 3.27 -4.63 -12.24
C SER A 68 2.73 -4.80 -13.67
N SER A 69 2.40 -6.04 -14.01
CA SER A 69 1.73 -6.35 -15.26
C SER A 69 0.21 -6.18 -15.14
N GLY A 70 -0.48 -5.86 -16.24
CA GLY A 70 -1.94 -5.69 -16.23
C GLY A 70 -2.75 -6.87 -15.64
N PRO A 71 -2.36 -8.15 -15.83
CA PRO A 71 -3.00 -9.26 -15.13
C PRO A 71 -2.80 -9.24 -13.62
N CYS A 72 -1.63 -8.81 -13.14
CA CYS A 72 -1.36 -8.65 -11.73
C CYS A 72 -2.22 -7.53 -11.12
N ASP A 73 -2.35 -6.40 -11.81
CA ASP A 73 -3.19 -5.28 -11.35
C ASP A 73 -4.66 -5.72 -11.17
N LYS A 74 -5.19 -6.49 -12.12
CA LYS A 74 -6.57 -6.99 -12.04
C LYS A 74 -6.83 -7.88 -10.82
N ILE A 75 -5.90 -8.75 -10.46
CA ILE A 75 -6.07 -9.61 -9.29
C ILE A 75 -5.83 -8.83 -7.99
N LEU A 76 -4.96 -7.81 -8.01
CA LEU A 76 -4.79 -6.88 -6.91
C LEU A 76 -6.05 -6.04 -6.67
N ASP A 77 -6.79 -5.69 -7.72
CA ASP A 77 -8.09 -5.01 -7.60
C ASP A 77 -9.13 -5.92 -6.94
N ILE A 78 -9.21 -7.20 -7.33
CA ILE A 78 -10.09 -8.18 -6.67
C ILE A 78 -9.73 -8.35 -5.19
N ALA A 79 -8.44 -8.48 -4.87
CA ALA A 79 -7.98 -8.52 -3.47
C ALA A 79 -8.35 -7.23 -2.71
N SER A 80 -8.31 -6.08 -3.40
CA SER A 80 -8.72 -4.79 -2.85
C SER A 80 -10.23 -4.67 -2.63
N GLU A 81 -11.04 -5.47 -3.30
CA GLU A 81 -12.48 -5.55 -3.05
C GLU A 81 -12.79 -6.51 -1.90
N GLU A 82 -12.08 -7.64 -1.81
CA GLU A 82 -12.28 -8.68 -0.77
C GLU A 82 -12.00 -8.15 0.65
N HIS A 83 -10.89 -7.43 0.85
CA HIS A 83 -10.51 -6.91 2.18
C HIS A 83 -11.33 -5.70 2.64
N GLY A 84 -12.05 -5.02 1.73
CA GLY A 84 -12.96 -3.91 2.04
C GLY A 84 -12.28 -2.64 2.62
N ASN A 85 -13.01 -1.94 3.50
CA ASN A 85 -12.60 -0.63 4.05
C ASN A 85 -11.76 -0.77 5.34
N ILE A 86 -10.68 -1.55 5.26
CA ILE A 86 -9.72 -1.75 6.36
C ILE A 86 -8.50 -0.86 6.13
N ASP A 87 -7.96 -0.27 7.20
CA ASP A 87 -6.66 0.39 7.14
C ASP A 87 -5.53 -0.65 7.06
N LEU A 88 -4.96 -0.82 5.88
CA LEU A 88 -3.86 -1.77 5.62
C LEU A 88 -2.56 -1.44 6.37
N TYR A 89 -2.38 -0.21 6.88
CA TYR A 89 -1.26 0.10 7.77
C TYR A 89 -1.49 -0.41 9.20
N SER A 90 -2.75 -0.63 9.58
CA SER A 90 -3.15 -0.98 10.95
C SER A 90 -4.49 -1.71 10.97
N ILE A 91 -4.45 -2.99 10.63
CA ILE A 91 -5.64 -3.84 10.37
C ILE A 91 -6.59 -4.04 11.57
N PHE A 92 -6.15 -3.76 12.79
CA PHE A 92 -6.95 -3.93 14.01
C PHE A 92 -7.44 -2.60 14.61
N THR A 93 -7.14 -1.47 13.98
CA THR A 93 -7.59 -0.16 14.45
C THR A 93 -8.77 0.35 13.63
N PRO A 94 -9.68 1.13 14.22
CA PRO A 94 -10.79 1.72 13.48
C PRO A 94 -10.25 2.72 12.44
N SER A 95 -10.80 2.66 11.23
CA SER A 95 -10.53 3.63 10.18
C SER A 95 -10.94 5.05 10.61
N CYS A 96 -10.15 6.06 10.24
CA CYS A 96 -10.45 7.44 10.60
C CYS A 96 -11.76 7.91 9.96
N ILE A 97 -12.76 8.23 10.79
CA ILE A 97 -14.04 8.78 10.32
C ILE A 97 -13.88 10.30 10.21
N ALA A 98 -13.87 10.81 8.98
CA ALA A 98 -13.70 12.24 8.67
C ALA A 98 -14.76 13.19 9.29
N SER A 99 -15.79 12.66 9.96
CA SER A 99 -16.92 13.41 10.53
C SER A 99 -16.80 13.78 12.01
N PHE A 100 -15.74 13.38 12.71
CA PHE A 100 -15.61 13.75 14.13
C PHE A 100 -15.06 15.17 14.28
N GLY A 101 -15.98 16.13 14.42
CA GLY A 101 -15.74 17.37 15.18
C GLY A 101 -14.81 18.39 14.55
N LEU A 102 -15.00 18.75 13.27
CA LEU A 102 -14.35 19.94 12.75
C LEU A 102 -15.07 21.19 13.29
N SER A 103 -14.53 21.81 14.33
CA SER A 103 -14.91 23.16 14.75
C SER A 103 -14.93 24.07 13.52
N ASN A 104 -16.00 24.86 13.35
CA ASN A 104 -16.30 25.71 12.19
C ASN A 104 -15.15 26.63 11.74
N GLN A 105 -14.10 26.81 12.56
CA GLN A 105 -12.91 27.57 12.22
C GLN A 105 -11.94 26.85 11.26
N LEU A 106 -11.87 25.52 11.27
CA LEU A 106 -10.98 24.75 10.38
C LEU A 106 -11.57 24.58 8.96
N LEU A 107 -12.90 24.56 8.83
CA LEU A 107 -13.60 24.48 7.53
C LEU A 107 -13.29 25.69 6.64
N LYS A 108 -13.05 26.87 7.23
CA LYS A 108 -12.69 28.08 6.48
C LYS A 108 -11.30 28.00 5.84
N ARG A 109 -10.41 27.18 6.39
CA ARG A 109 -9.04 27.00 5.89
C ARG A 109 -8.93 25.89 4.84
N MET A 110 -9.89 24.96 4.80
CA MET A 110 -9.94 23.84 3.86
C MET A 110 -10.66 24.13 2.53
N ARG A 111 -11.23 25.32 2.33
CA ARG A 111 -11.88 25.71 1.05
C ARG A 111 -10.92 25.81 -0.15
N VAL A 112 -9.63 25.52 0.03
CA VAL A 112 -8.62 25.56 -1.05
C VAL A 112 -8.11 24.16 -1.46
N SER A 113 -8.56 23.04 -0.87
CA SER A 113 -7.99 21.72 -1.26
C SER A 113 -8.93 20.52 -1.24
N LEU A 114 -10.25 20.70 -1.27
CA LEU A 114 -11.19 19.59 -1.47
C LEU A 114 -11.79 19.65 -2.89
N THR A 115 -10.99 19.27 -3.86
CA THR A 115 -11.50 18.70 -5.11
C THR A 115 -11.00 17.27 -5.21
N SER A 116 -11.94 16.35 -4.94
CA SER A 116 -12.01 14.98 -5.45
C SER A 116 -10.82 14.54 -6.29
N SER A 117 -9.91 13.75 -5.73
CA SER A 117 -9.00 12.96 -6.54
C SER A 117 -9.76 11.76 -7.11
N THR A 118 -10.61 12.04 -8.10
CA THR A 118 -10.90 11.05 -9.14
C THR A 118 -9.58 10.86 -9.87
N ILE A 119 -8.84 9.81 -9.54
CA ILE A 119 -7.64 9.44 -10.29
C ILE A 119 -8.12 8.93 -11.64
N TYR A 120 -8.10 9.81 -12.64
CA TYR A 120 -8.08 9.39 -14.04
C TYR A 120 -6.72 8.75 -14.29
N VAL A 121 -6.72 7.48 -14.66
CA VAL A 121 -5.58 6.87 -15.34
C VAL A 121 -5.50 7.54 -16.71
N VAL A 122 -4.59 8.50 -16.88
CA VAL A 122 -4.19 8.96 -18.21
C VAL A 122 -3.19 7.93 -18.72
N GLY A 123 -3.67 7.02 -19.55
CA GLY A 123 -2.81 6.19 -20.39
C GLY A 123 -2.08 7.04 -21.41
N ASN A 124 -0.82 6.70 -21.66
CA ASN A 124 -0.15 6.92 -22.94
C ASN A 124 -0.13 5.58 -23.68
#